data_AF-K9P4F8-F1
#
_entry.id   AF-K9P4F8-F1
#
_cell.length_a   1.000
_cell.length_b   1.000
_cell.length_c   1.000
_cell.angle_alpha   90.00
_cell.angle_beta   90.00
_cell.angle_gamma   90.00
#
_symmetry.space_group_name_H-M   'P 1'
#
loop_
_entity.id
_entity.type
_entity.pdbx_description
1 polymer ?
#
loop_
_entity_poly.entity_id
_entity_poly.type
_entity_poly.pdbx_seq_one_letter_code
_entity_poly.pdbx_strand_id
1 'polypeptide(L)'
;MVQSSVMKQSLVFDQLSCRLQVEGLPDVSIGQSGAALGIITGWSLQWLGRPLLEGRREHLQALMQVVLPYARHLISGVHRDFSVAGEPVDIGPHSEGGHRLLLRSSQPDTPPLEMHLDDAELADLVRVLDLLRLDPRVQLPLAIPEPEPLGPRELMERIPLHRRLSAPVGGAAALAVSAALVLLLPPPAVPPAPTPAPPAAQQAPATPRP
;
A
#
# COMPACT_ATOMS: atom_id res chain seq x y z
N MET A 1 -35.01 -42.69 1.85
CA MET A 1 -34.52 -41.37 2.28
C MET A 1 -33.14 -41.56 2.88
N VAL A 2 -32.08 -41.26 2.12
CA VAL A 2 -30.71 -41.36 2.62
C VAL A 2 -30.48 -40.15 3.52
N GLN A 3 -30.42 -40.36 4.82
CA GLN A 3 -29.86 -39.38 5.75
C GLN A 3 -28.40 -39.17 5.34
N SER A 4 -28.12 -38.09 4.61
CA SER A 4 -26.76 -37.61 4.44
C SER A 4 -26.36 -37.01 5.78
N SER A 5 -25.62 -37.78 6.59
CA SER A 5 -25.06 -37.27 7.85
C SER A 5 -24.20 -36.04 7.53
N VAL A 6 -24.64 -34.87 7.99
CA VAL A 6 -23.85 -33.64 7.92
C VAL A 6 -22.67 -33.81 8.88
N MET A 7 -21.52 -34.22 8.35
CA MET A 7 -20.30 -34.38 9.13
C MET A 7 -19.59 -33.03 9.25
N LYS A 8 -19.33 -32.62 10.50
CA LYS A 8 -18.49 -31.47 10.82
C LYS A 8 -17.11 -31.64 10.17
N GLN A 9 -16.68 -30.64 9.42
CA GLN A 9 -15.37 -30.58 8.78
C GLN A 9 -14.43 -29.72 9.61
N SER A 10 -13.15 -30.09 9.63
CA SER A 10 -12.07 -29.30 10.23
C SER A 10 -10.94 -29.15 9.22
N LEU A 11 -10.56 -27.91 8.94
CA LEU A 11 -9.45 -27.56 8.07
C LEU A 11 -8.35 -26.95 8.92
N VAL A 12 -7.11 -27.36 8.69
CA VAL A 12 -5.94 -26.88 9.42
C VAL A 12 -4.92 -26.35 8.41
N PHE A 13 -4.47 -25.12 8.66
CA PHE A 13 -3.45 -24.42 7.89
C PHE A 13 -2.29 -24.10 8.84
N ASP A 14 -1.10 -24.56 8.50
CA ASP A 14 0.07 -24.52 9.38
C ASP A 14 1.22 -23.77 8.73
N GLN A 15 1.97 -23.02 9.54
CA GLN A 15 3.20 -22.29 9.19
C GLN A 15 4.18 -22.38 10.38
N LEU A 16 5.36 -21.77 10.25
CA LEU A 16 6.42 -21.96 11.24
C LEU A 16 6.05 -21.46 12.64
N SER A 17 5.40 -20.30 12.71
CA SER A 17 5.04 -19.62 13.96
C SER A 17 3.55 -19.65 14.28
N CYS A 18 2.69 -19.99 13.33
CA CYS A 18 1.24 -19.94 13.51
C CYS A 18 0.48 -21.11 12.85
N ARG A 19 -0.61 -21.52 13.49
CA ARG A 19 -1.54 -22.54 13.01
C ARG A 19 -2.98 -22.02 13.11
N LEU A 20 -3.69 -22.05 11.99
CA LEU A 20 -5.10 -21.70 11.89
C LEU A 20 -5.93 -22.97 11.70
N GLN A 21 -6.90 -23.20 12.58
CA GLN A 21 -7.90 -24.24 12.45
C GLN A 21 -9.27 -23.60 12.24
N VAL A 22 -10.01 -24.08 11.23
CA VAL A 22 -11.36 -23.63 10.93
C VAL A 22 -12.29 -24.82 10.88
N GLU A 23 -13.38 -24.73 11.63
CA GLU A 23 -14.36 -25.80 11.77
C GLU A 23 -15.71 -25.35 11.25
N GLY A 24 -16.38 -26.23 10.51
CA GLY A 24 -17.63 -25.87 9.90
C GLY A 24 -18.46 -27.02 9.37
N LEU A 25 -19.56 -26.64 8.75
CA LEU A 25 -20.53 -27.53 8.15
C LEU A 25 -20.74 -27.13 6.68
N PRO A 26 -21.04 -28.08 5.79
CA PRO A 26 -21.50 -27.75 4.43
C PRO A 26 -22.88 -27.07 4.50
N ASP A 27 -23.09 -26.06 3.67
CA ASP A 27 -24.42 -25.44 3.54
C ASP A 27 -25.29 -26.22 2.56
N VAL A 28 -26.05 -27.18 3.10
CA VAL A 28 -26.97 -28.01 2.32
C VAL A 28 -28.08 -27.21 1.64
N SER A 29 -28.37 -25.99 2.12
CA SER A 29 -29.43 -25.12 1.57
C SER A 29 -29.09 -24.62 0.16
N ILE A 30 -27.80 -24.50 -0.14
CA ILE A 30 -27.27 -24.09 -1.45
C ILE A 30 -26.68 -25.27 -2.23
N GLY A 31 -27.02 -26.50 -1.83
CA GLY A 31 -26.58 -27.72 -2.51
C GLY A 31 -25.13 -28.13 -2.21
N GLN A 32 -24.48 -27.54 -1.21
CA GLN A 32 -23.16 -28.03 -0.79
C GLN A 32 -23.28 -29.37 -0.08
N SER A 33 -22.29 -30.23 -0.30
CA SER A 33 -22.18 -31.53 0.34
C SER A 33 -20.72 -31.97 0.45
N GLY A 34 -20.45 -33.00 1.25
CA GLY A 34 -19.13 -33.57 1.41
C GLY A 34 -18.19 -32.70 2.24
N ALA A 35 -16.99 -32.43 1.72
CA ALA A 35 -15.90 -31.75 2.42
C ALA A 35 -15.95 -30.21 2.33
N ALA A 36 -17.05 -29.64 1.81
CA ALA A 36 -17.22 -28.20 1.73
C ALA A 36 -17.50 -27.57 3.11
N LEU A 37 -16.94 -26.38 3.32
CA LEU A 37 -17.11 -25.57 4.52
C LEU A 37 -17.87 -24.30 4.10
N GLY A 38 -19.21 -24.36 4.20
CA GLY A 38 -20.10 -23.24 3.86
C GLY A 38 -20.50 -22.41 5.08
N ILE A 39 -20.52 -23.02 6.26
CA ILE A 39 -20.86 -22.37 7.53
C ILE A 39 -19.71 -22.58 8.50
N ILE A 40 -19.09 -21.50 8.98
CA ILE A 40 -18.08 -21.55 10.05
C ILE A 40 -18.80 -21.71 11.39
N THR A 41 -18.50 -22.79 12.09
CA THR A 41 -18.96 -23.06 13.46
C THR A 41 -17.97 -22.62 14.52
N GLY A 42 -16.68 -22.55 14.17
CA GLY A 42 -15.62 -22.09 15.05
C GLY A 42 -14.30 -21.95 14.30
N TRP A 43 -13.38 -21.21 14.88
CA TRP A 43 -12.01 -21.13 14.42
C TRP A 43 -11.09 -20.89 15.61
N SER A 44 -9.85 -21.32 15.48
CA SER A 44 -8.79 -21.04 16.43
C SER A 44 -7.48 -20.73 15.71
N LEU A 45 -6.71 -19.81 16.26
CA LEU A 45 -5.42 -19.40 15.75
C LEU A 45 -4.41 -19.48 16.89
N GLN A 46 -3.46 -20.38 16.73
CA GLN A 46 -2.41 -20.63 17.70
C GLN A 46 -1.10 -20.05 17.18
N TRP A 47 -0.44 -19.23 18.00
CA TRP A 47 0.97 -18.89 17.81
C TRP A 47 1.85 -19.60 18.82
N LEU A 48 3.10 -19.81 18.42
CA LEU A 48 4.10 -20.36 19.31
C LEU A 48 4.30 -19.44 20.53
N GLY A 49 4.09 -19.98 21.74
CA GLY A 49 4.33 -19.26 22.99
C GLY A 49 3.30 -18.17 23.34
N ARG A 50 2.17 -18.09 22.62
CA ARG A 50 1.11 -17.10 22.87
C ARG A 50 -0.22 -17.75 23.22
N PRO A 51 -1.16 -17.02 23.85
CA PRO A 51 -2.52 -17.50 24.07
C PRO A 51 -3.19 -17.90 22.75
N LEU A 52 -4.02 -18.94 22.83
CA LEU A 52 -4.88 -19.34 21.72
C LEU A 52 -5.91 -18.24 21.45
N LEU A 53 -5.98 -17.76 20.21
CA LEU A 53 -7.07 -16.89 19.80
C LEU A 53 -8.22 -17.71 19.26
N GLU A 54 -9.42 -17.42 19.74
CA GLU A 54 -10.64 -18.02 19.26
C GLU A 54 -11.71 -16.94 19.16
N GLY A 55 -12.72 -17.18 18.32
CA GLY A 55 -13.83 -16.27 18.23
C GLY A 55 -14.93 -16.75 17.32
N ARG A 56 -15.90 -15.86 17.12
CA ARG A 56 -16.94 -16.04 16.11
C ARG A 56 -16.43 -15.76 14.70
N ARG A 57 -17.18 -16.17 13.68
CA ARG A 57 -16.90 -15.93 12.26
C ARG A 57 -16.56 -14.46 11.95
N GLU A 58 -17.25 -13.53 12.61
CA GLU A 58 -17.06 -12.08 12.42
C GLU A 58 -15.63 -11.64 12.78
N HIS A 59 -15.03 -12.25 13.80
CA HIS A 59 -13.65 -11.94 14.22
C HIS A 59 -12.63 -12.43 13.20
N LEU A 60 -12.84 -13.63 12.63
CA LEU A 60 -11.98 -14.12 11.55
C LEU A 60 -12.11 -13.26 10.31
N GLN A 61 -13.34 -12.86 9.96
CA GLN A 61 -13.58 -11.96 8.82
C GLN A 61 -12.89 -10.61 9.06
N ALA A 62 -13.04 -10.00 10.22
CA ALA A 62 -12.38 -8.74 10.58
C ALA A 62 -10.85 -8.87 10.52
N LEU A 63 -10.29 -9.97 11.04
CA LEU A 63 -8.85 -10.27 10.95
C LEU A 63 -8.38 -10.31 9.49
N MET A 64 -9.09 -11.01 8.61
CA MET A 64 -8.76 -11.06 7.18
C MET A 64 -8.91 -9.69 6.51
N GLN A 65 -9.92 -8.90 6.88
CA GLN A 65 -10.18 -7.58 6.33
C GLN A 65 -9.10 -6.55 6.69
N VAL A 66 -8.39 -6.71 7.81
CA VAL A 66 -7.33 -5.78 8.21
C VAL A 66 -5.93 -6.30 7.88
N VAL A 67 -5.65 -7.58 8.11
CA VAL A 67 -4.31 -8.16 7.92
C VAL A 67 -3.92 -8.26 6.44
N LEU A 68 -4.82 -8.73 5.57
CA LEU A 68 -4.50 -8.92 4.15
C LEU A 68 -4.22 -7.58 3.44
N PRO A 69 -5.03 -6.52 3.63
CA PRO A 69 -4.68 -5.21 3.09
C PRO A 69 -3.44 -4.59 3.71
N TYR A 70 -3.21 -4.77 5.01
CA TYR A 70 -2.01 -4.27 5.68
C TYR A 70 -0.73 -4.84 5.05
N ALA A 71 -0.67 -6.17 4.88
CA ALA A 71 0.47 -6.84 4.26
C ALA A 71 0.75 -6.34 2.83
N ARG A 72 -0.30 -6.10 2.03
CA ARG A 72 -0.16 -5.51 0.68
C ARG A 72 0.44 -4.10 0.70
N HIS A 73 0.05 -3.28 1.67
CA HIS A 73 0.60 -1.93 1.81
C HIS A 73 2.06 -1.97 2.22
N LEU A 74 2.43 -2.90 3.12
CA LEU A 74 3.83 -3.13 3.50
C LEU A 74 4.70 -3.53 2.29
N ILE A 75 4.22 -4.45 1.43
CA ILE A 75 4.93 -4.81 0.18
C ILE A 75 5.15 -3.58 -0.70
N SER A 76 4.21 -2.63 -0.65
CA SER A 76 4.30 -1.38 -1.39
C SER A 76 5.13 -0.30 -0.69
N GLY A 77 5.66 -0.58 0.50
CA GLY A 77 6.46 0.33 1.33
C GLY A 77 5.64 1.32 2.17
N VAL A 78 4.33 1.15 2.24
CA VAL A 78 3.42 2.02 2.99
C VAL A 78 3.13 1.40 4.35
N HIS A 79 3.48 2.11 5.42
CA HIS A 79 3.27 1.68 6.80
C HIS A 79 2.21 2.58 7.44
N ARG A 80 1.02 2.03 7.71
CA ARG A 80 -0.10 2.76 8.32
C ARG A 80 -0.98 1.83 9.13
N ASP A 81 -1.81 2.41 9.99
CA ASP A 81 -2.85 1.67 10.69
C ASP A 81 -4.00 1.29 9.74
N PHE A 82 -4.49 0.07 9.94
CA PHE A 82 -5.70 -0.49 9.37
C PHE A 82 -6.64 -0.83 10.51
N SER A 83 -7.69 -0.02 10.62
CA SER A 83 -8.76 -0.17 11.60
C SER A 83 -10.08 0.12 10.89
N VAL A 84 -11.09 -0.69 11.16
CA VAL A 84 -12.45 -0.41 10.70
C VAL A 84 -13.28 -0.04 11.93
N ALA A 85 -13.98 1.08 11.86
CA ALA A 85 -14.73 1.60 13.01
C ALA A 85 -15.77 0.57 13.48
N GLY A 86 -15.68 0.18 14.76
CA GLY A 86 -16.58 -0.81 15.35
C GLY A 86 -16.20 -2.27 15.11
N GLU A 87 -15.15 -2.55 14.32
CA GLU A 87 -14.65 -3.92 14.12
C GLU A 87 -13.75 -4.36 15.29
N PRO A 88 -13.69 -5.67 15.58
CA PRO A 88 -12.97 -6.19 16.73
C PRO A 88 -11.45 -6.29 16.52
N VAL A 89 -10.92 -5.99 15.32
CA VAL A 89 -9.49 -6.17 15.01
C VAL A 89 -8.93 -4.91 14.36
N ASP A 90 -7.78 -4.44 14.86
CA ASP A 90 -6.94 -3.43 14.20
C ASP A 90 -5.52 -3.96 14.02
N ILE A 91 -4.83 -3.50 12.98
CA ILE A 91 -3.40 -3.77 12.79
C ILE A 91 -2.66 -2.51 12.35
N GLY A 92 -1.42 -2.34 12.77
CA GLY A 92 -0.60 -1.20 12.37
C GLY A 92 0.87 -1.36 12.70
N PRO A 93 1.73 -0.40 12.31
CA PRO A 93 3.13 -0.41 12.72
C PRO A 93 3.24 -0.24 14.25
N HIS A 94 4.18 -0.94 14.88
CA HIS A 94 4.49 -0.77 16.30
C HIS A 94 5.61 0.27 16.51
N SER A 95 5.58 1.03 17.61
CA SER A 95 6.54 2.12 17.87
C SER A 95 7.98 1.64 18.03
N GLU A 96 8.16 0.42 18.53
CA GLU A 96 9.47 -0.21 18.75
C GLU A 96 9.95 -1.05 17.54
N GLY A 97 9.25 -0.96 16.40
CA GLY A 97 9.48 -1.79 15.21
C GLY A 97 8.55 -3.02 15.17
N GLY A 98 8.39 -3.64 14.00
CA GLY A 98 7.40 -4.71 13.79
C GLY A 98 5.96 -4.21 13.71
N HIS A 99 5.02 -5.05 14.11
CA HIS A 99 3.58 -4.84 13.87
C HIS A 99 2.76 -5.03 15.14
N ARG A 100 1.73 -4.21 15.29
CA ARG A 100 0.80 -4.26 16.42
C ARG A 100 -0.53 -4.79 15.94
N LEU A 101 -0.97 -5.93 16.47
CA LEU A 101 -2.31 -6.48 16.26
C LEU A 101 -3.13 -6.27 17.54
N LEU A 102 -4.21 -5.51 17.45
CA LEU A 102 -5.10 -5.21 18.55
C LEU A 102 -6.41 -5.97 18.37
N LEU A 103 -6.81 -6.73 19.39
CA LEU A 103 -7.99 -7.58 19.38
C LEU A 103 -8.93 -7.17 20.50
N ARG A 104 -10.16 -6.82 20.14
CA ARG A 104 -11.23 -6.46 21.06
C ARG A 104 -12.17 -7.64 21.23
N SER A 105 -12.40 -8.03 22.47
CA SER A 105 -13.37 -9.06 22.82
C SER A 105 -14.79 -8.58 22.57
N SER A 106 -15.68 -9.51 22.22
CA SER A 106 -17.12 -9.25 22.19
C SER A 106 -17.78 -9.29 23.57
N GLN A 107 -17.07 -9.70 24.62
CA GLN A 107 -17.59 -9.71 25.99
C GLN A 107 -17.40 -8.33 26.65
N PRO A 108 -18.41 -7.84 27.40
CA PRO A 108 -18.27 -6.60 28.17
C PRO A 108 -17.12 -6.73 29.18
N ASP A 109 -16.49 -5.61 29.49
CA ASP A 109 -15.43 -5.48 30.51
C ASP A 109 -14.17 -6.34 30.30
N THR A 110 -13.98 -6.91 29.10
CA THR A 110 -12.73 -7.60 28.75
C THR A 110 -11.75 -6.61 28.13
N PRO A 111 -10.54 -6.43 28.69
CA PRO A 111 -9.55 -5.53 28.12
C PRO A 111 -9.12 -6.02 26.72
N PRO A 112 -8.79 -5.11 25.80
CA PRO A 112 -8.29 -5.50 24.49
C PRO A 112 -6.94 -6.22 24.63
N LEU A 113 -6.74 -7.25 23.83
CA LEU A 113 -5.48 -7.98 23.73
C LEU A 113 -4.63 -7.32 22.64
N GLU A 114 -3.49 -6.79 23.03
CA GLU A 114 -2.48 -6.29 22.10
C GLU A 114 -1.38 -7.32 21.91
N MET A 115 -1.01 -7.55 20.65
CA MET A 115 0.03 -8.47 20.26
C MET A 115 1.06 -7.76 19.38
N HIS A 116 2.32 -7.85 19.77
CA HIS A 116 3.45 -7.40 18.97
C HIS A 116 3.93 -8.55 18.09
N LEU A 117 3.93 -8.39 16.77
CA LEU A 117 4.37 -9.37 15.78
C LEU A 117 5.66 -8.89 15.12
N ASP A 118 6.62 -9.80 14.94
CA ASP A 118 7.73 -9.55 14.03
C ASP A 118 7.34 -9.79 12.56
N ASP A 119 8.25 -9.49 11.64
CA ASP A 119 8.01 -9.63 10.20
C ASP A 119 7.74 -11.09 9.79
N ALA A 120 8.34 -12.06 10.47
CA ALA A 120 8.19 -13.48 10.17
C ALA A 120 6.84 -14.01 10.68
N GLU A 121 6.44 -13.64 11.89
CA GLU A 121 5.13 -13.95 12.47
C GLU A 121 4.00 -13.34 11.63
N LEU A 122 4.17 -12.10 11.15
CA LEU A 122 3.21 -11.49 10.24
C LEU A 122 3.15 -12.25 8.91
N ALA A 123 4.30 -12.61 8.33
CA ALA A 123 4.32 -13.33 7.05
C ALA A 123 3.62 -14.69 7.14
N ASP A 124 3.82 -15.41 8.24
CA ASP A 124 3.14 -16.68 8.51
C ASP A 124 1.63 -16.49 8.69
N LEU A 125 1.22 -15.45 9.43
CA LEU A 125 -0.20 -15.10 9.60
C LEU A 125 -0.86 -14.82 8.25
N VAL A 126 -0.24 -13.98 7.42
CA VAL A 126 -0.75 -13.66 6.09
C VAL A 126 -0.88 -14.94 5.26
N ARG A 127 0.11 -15.83 5.34
CA ARG A 127 0.11 -17.09 4.60
C ARG A 127 -1.04 -18.01 5.00
N VAL A 128 -1.31 -18.21 6.29
CA VAL A 128 -2.44 -19.07 6.71
C VAL A 128 -3.80 -18.48 6.31
N LEU A 129 -3.93 -17.15 6.36
CA LEU A 129 -5.17 -16.46 5.95
C LEU A 129 -5.38 -16.53 4.43
N ASP A 130 -4.31 -16.40 3.63
CA ASP A 130 -4.37 -16.58 2.17
C ASP A 130 -4.66 -18.04 1.81
N LEU A 131 -4.07 -19.02 2.50
CA LEU A 131 -4.38 -20.43 2.30
C LEU A 131 -5.85 -20.73 2.59
N LEU A 132 -6.39 -20.19 3.68
CA LEU A 132 -7.83 -20.30 3.99
C LEU A 132 -8.69 -19.69 2.87
N ARG A 133 -8.33 -18.49 2.41
CA ARG A 133 -9.07 -17.76 1.37
C ARG A 133 -9.08 -18.49 0.02
N LEU A 134 -7.97 -19.15 -0.32
CA LEU A 134 -7.77 -19.80 -1.61
C LEU A 134 -8.16 -21.29 -1.60
N ASP A 135 -8.49 -21.86 -0.43
CA ASP A 135 -8.89 -23.27 -0.34
C ASP A 135 -10.26 -23.47 -1.01
N PRO A 136 -10.38 -24.27 -2.08
CA PRO A 136 -11.65 -24.48 -2.79
C PRO A 136 -12.73 -25.18 -1.94
N ARG A 137 -12.34 -25.78 -0.80
CA ARG A 137 -13.29 -26.36 0.16
C ARG A 137 -13.97 -25.28 0.99
N VAL A 138 -13.34 -24.11 1.14
CA VAL A 138 -13.87 -22.96 1.88
C VAL A 138 -14.78 -22.18 0.94
N GLN A 139 -16.07 -22.44 1.00
CA GLN A 139 -17.08 -21.83 0.14
C GLN A 139 -17.91 -20.82 0.92
N LEU A 140 -17.22 -19.86 1.53
CA LEU A 140 -17.83 -18.83 2.36
C LEU A 140 -17.88 -17.49 1.63
N PRO A 141 -19.01 -16.76 1.74
CA PRO A 141 -19.06 -15.36 1.35
C PRO A 141 -18.35 -14.52 2.42
N LEU A 142 -17.01 -14.58 2.46
CA LEU A 142 -16.21 -13.65 3.26
C LEU A 142 -16.12 -12.33 2.49
N ALA A 143 -16.68 -11.26 3.05
CA ALA A 143 -16.57 -9.92 2.49
C ALA A 143 -15.14 -9.38 2.70
N ILE A 144 -14.18 -9.88 1.93
CA ILE A 144 -12.80 -9.42 1.96
C ILE A 144 -12.67 -8.28 0.94
N PRO A 145 -12.06 -7.14 1.30
CA PRO A 145 -11.89 -6.03 0.38
C PRO A 145 -11.06 -6.45 -0.83
N GLU A 146 -11.55 -6.09 -2.02
CA GLU A 146 -10.85 -6.35 -3.27
C GLU A 146 -9.49 -5.63 -3.31
N PRO A 147 -8.52 -6.15 -4.09
CA PRO A 147 -7.26 -5.48 -4.31
C PRO A 147 -7.41 -4.18 -5.11
N GLU A 148 -7.54 -3.06 -4.40
CA GLU A 148 -7.44 -1.74 -5.01
C GLU A 148 -5.97 -1.28 -5.13
N PRO A 149 -5.57 -0.66 -6.27
CA PRO A 149 -4.26 -0.06 -6.40
C PRO A 149 -4.06 1.09 -5.40
N LEU A 150 -2.80 1.35 -5.05
CA LEU A 150 -2.45 2.47 -4.17
C LEU A 150 -2.87 3.82 -4.77
N GLY A 151 -3.35 4.70 -3.90
CA GLY A 151 -3.66 6.08 -4.27
C GLY A 151 -2.41 6.89 -4.63
N PRO A 152 -2.54 7.99 -5.40
CA PRO A 152 -1.40 8.84 -5.77
C PRO A 152 -0.62 9.40 -4.58
N ARG A 153 -1.33 9.70 -3.47
CA ARG A 153 -0.71 10.22 -2.24
C ARG A 153 0.14 9.16 -1.54
N GLU A 154 -0.35 7.93 -1.47
CA GLU A 154 0.36 6.79 -0.87
C GLU A 154 1.62 6.44 -1.67
N LEU A 155 1.53 6.57 -3.01
CA LEU A 155 2.69 6.42 -3.89
C LEU A 155 3.78 7.47 -3.62
N MET A 156 3.39 8.69 -3.25
CA MET A 156 4.33 9.78 -2.93
C MET A 156 4.98 9.61 -1.55
N GLU A 157 4.28 8.99 -0.60
CA GLU A 157 4.81 8.67 0.74
C GLU A 157 5.87 7.57 0.71
N ARG A 158 5.81 6.67 -0.29
CA ARG A 158 6.82 5.64 -0.54
C ARG A 158 8.22 6.21 -0.81
N ILE A 159 8.31 7.39 -1.42
CA ILE A 159 9.59 7.95 -1.86
C ILE A 159 10.12 8.90 -0.78
N PRO A 160 11.30 8.64 -0.18
CA PRO A 160 11.82 9.50 0.86
C PRO A 160 12.11 10.90 0.32
N LEU A 161 11.88 11.93 1.15
CA LEU A 161 11.94 13.34 0.73
C LEU A 161 13.26 13.71 0.06
N HIS A 162 14.40 13.19 0.55
CA HIS A 162 15.71 13.47 -0.04
C HIS A 162 15.81 12.99 -1.50
N ARG A 163 15.21 11.85 -1.83
CA ARG A 163 15.19 11.32 -3.20
C ARG A 163 14.25 12.12 -4.09
N ARG A 164 13.11 12.57 -3.54
CA ARG A 164 12.16 13.46 -4.23
C ARG A 164 12.75 14.82 -4.58
N LEU A 165 13.58 15.38 -3.70
CA LEU A 165 14.17 16.70 -3.89
C LEU A 165 15.49 16.68 -4.67
N SER A 166 16.14 15.53 -4.82
CA SER A 166 17.41 15.41 -5.54
C SER A 166 17.37 15.98 -6.97
N ALA A 167 16.32 15.67 -7.74
CA ALA A 167 16.15 16.15 -9.11
C ALA A 167 15.89 17.67 -9.20
N PRO A 168 14.89 18.26 -8.50
CA PRO A 168 14.66 19.70 -8.58
C PRO A 168 15.82 20.51 -7.98
N VAL A 169 16.44 20.05 -6.90
CA VAL A 169 17.61 20.71 -6.31
C VAL A 169 18.80 20.66 -7.26
N GLY A 170 19.05 19.50 -7.88
CA GLY A 170 20.11 19.34 -8.88
C GLY A 170 19.89 20.25 -10.10
N GLY A 171 18.66 20.31 -10.61
CA GLY A 171 18.30 21.21 -11.72
C GLY A 171 18.46 22.68 -11.37
N ALA A 172 17.99 23.10 -10.19
CA ALA A 172 18.14 24.47 -9.72
C ALA A 172 19.63 24.85 -9.53
N ALA A 173 20.44 23.94 -8.98
CA ALA A 173 21.87 24.13 -8.84
C ALA A 173 22.56 24.27 -10.20
N ALA A 174 22.24 23.40 -11.17
CA ALA A 174 22.79 23.48 -12.52
C ALA A 174 22.41 24.80 -13.23
N LEU A 175 21.16 25.25 -13.06
CA LEU A 175 20.68 26.52 -13.63
C LEU A 175 21.39 27.72 -12.98
N ALA A 176 21.58 27.71 -11.66
CA ALA A 176 22.31 28.74 -10.94
C ALA A 176 23.78 28.82 -11.39
N VAL A 177 24.45 27.68 -11.53
CA VAL A 177 25.84 27.61 -12.03
C VAL A 177 25.92 28.15 -13.46
N SER A 178 24.97 27.78 -14.32
CA SER A 178 24.91 28.26 -15.71
C SER A 178 24.71 29.77 -15.78
N ALA A 179 23.80 30.33 -14.97
CA ALA A 179 23.57 31.77 -14.89
C ALA A 179 24.80 32.52 -14.38
N ALA A 180 25.49 31.98 -13.37
CA ALA A 180 26.74 32.56 -12.85
C ALA A 180 27.85 32.57 -13.91
N LEU A 181 27.97 31.51 -14.72
CA LEU A 181 28.91 31.46 -15.84
C LEU A 181 28.57 32.50 -16.91
N VAL A 182 27.30 32.73 -17.24
CA VAL A 182 26.88 33.78 -18.19
C VAL A 182 27.24 35.17 -17.68
N LEU A 183 27.13 35.44 -16.38
CA LEU A 183 27.53 36.73 -15.80
C LEU A 183 29.05 36.99 -15.86
N LEU A 184 29.86 35.94 -16.01
CA LEU A 184 31.31 36.05 -16.19
C LEU A 184 31.72 36.28 -17.64
N LEU A 185 30.80 36.13 -18.61
CA LEU A 185 31.10 36.43 -20.02
C LEU A 185 31.14 37.95 -20.24
N PRO A 186 32.14 38.46 -20.98
CA PRO A 186 32.20 39.87 -21.33
C PRO A 186 30.98 40.27 -22.19
N PRO A 187 30.46 41.50 -22.03
CA PRO A 187 29.35 41.97 -22.84
C PRO A 187 29.75 41.98 -24.33
N PRO A 188 28.81 41.64 -25.24
CA PRO A 188 29.09 41.66 -26.67
C PRO A 188 29.50 43.07 -27.11
N ALA A 189 30.52 43.15 -27.97
CA ALA A 189 30.95 44.42 -28.54
C ALA A 189 29.80 45.03 -29.35
N VAL A 190 29.39 46.25 -28.99
CA VAL A 190 28.38 47.00 -29.72
C VAL A 190 28.97 47.38 -31.08
N PRO A 191 28.34 47.02 -32.22
CA PRO A 191 28.80 47.47 -33.53
C PRO A 191 28.80 49.01 -33.59
N PRO A 192 29.83 49.64 -34.16
CA PRO A 192 29.86 51.09 -34.30
C PRO A 192 28.66 51.56 -35.12
N ALA A 193 28.03 52.65 -34.66
CA ALA A 193 26.91 53.28 -35.36
C ALA A 193 27.32 53.62 -36.81
N PRO A 194 26.45 53.39 -37.80
CA PRO A 194 26.77 53.70 -39.19
C PRO A 194 27.10 55.18 -39.32
N THR A 195 28.30 55.47 -39.81
CA THR A 195 28.77 56.82 -40.09
C THR A 195 27.82 57.47 -41.10
N PRO A 196 27.31 58.69 -40.85
CA PRO A 196 26.50 59.39 -41.85
C PRO A 196 27.34 59.61 -43.11
N ALA A 197 26.82 59.16 -44.26
CA ALA A 197 27.46 59.33 -45.55
C ALA A 197 27.64 60.83 -45.84
N PRO A 198 28.81 61.26 -46.35
CA PRO A 198 29.03 62.66 -46.72
C PRO A 198 28.06 63.07 -47.84
N PRO A 199 27.54 64.32 -47.83
CA PRO A 199 26.61 64.79 -48.83
C PRO A 199 27.24 64.73 -50.22
N ALA A 200 26.50 64.17 -51.18
CA ALA A 200 26.91 64.12 -52.57
C ALA A 200 27.21 65.54 -53.09
N ALA A 201 28.41 65.74 -53.63
CA ALA A 201 28.78 66.97 -54.30
C ALA A 201 27.82 67.23 -55.46
N GLN A 202 27.01 68.30 -55.34
CA GLN A 202 26.22 68.83 -56.44
C GLN A 202 27.15 69.23 -57.57
N GLN A 203 27.05 68.52 -58.70
CA GLN A 203 27.67 68.91 -59.96
C GLN A 203 27.02 70.22 -60.42
N ALA A 204 27.82 71.27 -60.52
CA ALA A 204 27.40 72.56 -61.06
C ALA A 204 27.12 72.46 -62.58
N PRO A 205 26.16 73.22 -63.13
CA PRO A 205 25.74 73.07 -64.52
C PRO A 205 26.78 73.64 -65.50
N ALA A 206 27.04 72.89 -66.57
CA ALA A 206 27.85 73.34 -67.71
C ALA A 206 27.16 74.52 -68.42
N THR A 207 27.91 75.61 -68.60
CA THR A 207 27.48 76.85 -69.28
C THR A 207 27.48 76.65 -70.80
N PRO A 208 26.45 77.12 -71.55
CA PRO A 208 26.47 77.09 -73.00
C PRO A 208 27.19 78.34 -73.57
N ARG A 209 27.83 78.15 -74.73
CA ARG A 209 28.66 79.11 -75.47
C ARG A 209 27.86 79.79 -76.59
N PRO A 210 28.19 81.03 -76.96
CA PRO A 210 28.29 81.42 -78.38
C PRO A 210 29.74 81.57 -78.84
#